data_AF-A0A142LJ32-F1
#
_entry.id   AF-A0A142LJ32-F1
#
_cell.length_a   1.000
_cell.length_b   1.000
_cell.length_c   1.000
_cell.angle_alpha   90.00
_cell.angle_beta   90.00
_cell.angle_gamma   90.00
#
_symmetry.space_group_name_H-M   'P 1'
#
loop_
_entity.id
_entity.type
_entity.pdbx_description
1 polymer ?
#
loop_
_entity_poly.entity_id
_entity_poly.type
_entity_poly.pdbx_seq_one_letter_code
_entity_poly.pdbx_strand_id
1 'polypeptide(L)'
;MKNDSTQTSAPPPSDPTLTEQVAILELECKYRMTKVRQAARMRDVVHLSLLDMRGDVVSRQNEIRGLRQLQIACENRLRELMGSHMLELRGMRDLQTLIQMRSHFQHREWAYLKGAYPMMFREADSEAERIERHLEREKELQGKRQRGK
;
A
#
# COMPACT_ATOMS: atom_id res chain seq x y z
N MET A 1 26.36 -55.80 -31.58
CA MET A 1 26.50 -54.74 -30.57
C MET A 1 25.18 -53.96 -30.56
N LYS A 2 24.34 -54.17 -29.54
CA LYS A 2 23.10 -53.41 -29.32
C LYS A 2 23.30 -52.64 -28.02
N ASN A 3 23.35 -51.31 -28.11
CA ASN A 3 23.39 -50.44 -26.95
C ASN A 3 21.95 -50.16 -26.53
N ASP A 4 21.52 -50.80 -25.44
CA ASP A 4 20.31 -50.42 -24.72
C ASP A 4 20.65 -49.19 -23.86
N SER A 5 20.24 -48.01 -24.33
CA SER A 5 20.25 -46.79 -23.54
C SER A 5 18.92 -46.67 -22.82
N THR A 6 18.86 -47.20 -21.59
CA THR A 6 17.72 -47.04 -20.71
C THR A 6 17.67 -45.58 -20.25
N GLN A 7 16.77 -44.82 -20.89
CA GLN A 7 16.49 -43.44 -20.55
C GLN A 7 15.62 -43.44 -19.28
N THR A 8 16.24 -43.25 -18.12
CA THR A 8 15.53 -43.09 -16.84
C THR A 8 14.82 -41.74 -16.85
N SER A 9 13.53 -41.72 -17.20
CA SER A 9 12.70 -40.52 -17.07
C SER A 9 12.47 -40.24 -15.58
N ALA A 10 12.93 -39.06 -15.12
CA ALA A 10 12.61 -38.58 -13.78
C ALA A 10 11.07 -38.50 -13.60
N PRO A 11 10.53 -38.90 -12.44
CA PRO A 11 9.10 -38.75 -12.18
C PRO A 11 8.70 -37.27 -12.26
N PRO A 12 7.49 -36.94 -12.76
CA PRO A 12 7.01 -35.58 -12.81
C PRO A 12 6.95 -35.00 -11.38
N PRO A 13 7.22 -33.69 -11.19
CA PRO A 13 7.15 -33.07 -9.88
C PRO A 13 5.72 -33.21 -9.33
N SER A 14 5.60 -33.86 -8.17
CA SER A 14 4.34 -33.98 -7.44
C SER A 14 3.82 -32.59 -7.06
N ASP A 15 2.51 -32.35 -7.22
CA ASP A 15 1.91 -31.13 -6.71
C ASP A 15 2.12 -31.03 -5.19
N PRO A 16 2.47 -29.85 -4.66
CA PRO A 16 2.70 -29.67 -3.24
C PRO A 16 1.44 -29.99 -2.45
N THR A 17 1.60 -30.67 -1.32
CA THR A 17 0.50 -30.96 -0.40
C THR A 17 -0.10 -29.66 0.13
N LEU A 18 -1.37 -29.70 0.56
CA LEU A 18 -2.05 -28.52 1.11
C LEU A 18 -1.28 -27.85 2.26
N THR A 19 -0.65 -28.66 3.12
CA THR A 19 0.19 -28.18 4.21
C THR A 19 1.43 -27.44 3.70
N GLU A 20 2.07 -27.94 2.65
CA GLU A 20 3.21 -27.28 2.02
C GLU A 20 2.80 -25.98 1.33
N GLN A 21 1.64 -25.96 0.67
CA GLN A 21 1.11 -24.74 0.05
C GLN A 21 0.84 -23.64 1.10
N VAL A 22 0.27 -24.00 2.26
CA VAL A 22 0.10 -23.08 3.39
C VAL A 22 1.44 -22.58 3.92
N ALA A 23 2.43 -23.46 4.07
CA ALA A 23 3.78 -23.08 4.53
C ALA A 23 4.49 -22.14 3.55
N ILE A 24 4.35 -22.38 2.24
CA ILE A 24 4.85 -21.48 1.18
C ILE A 24 4.19 -20.11 1.30
N LEU A 25 2.87 -20.05 1.49
CA LEU A 25 2.15 -18.79 1.62
C LEU A 25 2.56 -18.01 2.89
N GLU A 26 2.81 -18.71 4.01
CA GLU A 26 3.35 -18.10 5.22
C GLU A 26 4.73 -17.46 4.98
N LEU A 27 5.60 -18.15 4.24
CA LEU A 27 6.92 -17.62 3.89
C LEU A 27 6.80 -16.39 2.97
N GLU A 28 5.92 -16.46 1.98
CA GLU A 28 5.62 -15.36 1.08
C GLU A 28 5.08 -14.13 1.84
N CYS A 29 4.18 -14.34 2.82
CA CYS A 29 3.70 -13.27 3.69
C CYS A 29 4.85 -12.58 4.43
N LYS A 30 5.77 -13.36 5.03
CA LYS A 30 6.94 -12.81 5.74
C LYS A 30 7.87 -12.02 4.83
N TYR A 31 8.12 -12.53 3.62
CA TYR A 31 8.92 -11.84 2.63
C TYR A 31 8.27 -10.51 2.22
N ARG A 32 6.97 -10.53 1.91
CA ARG A 32 6.22 -9.33 1.51
C ARG A 32 6.13 -8.30 2.63
N MET A 33 5.93 -8.71 3.88
CA MET A 33 5.97 -7.78 5.03
C MET A 33 7.29 -7.01 5.10
N THR A 34 8.41 -7.67 4.80
CA THR A 34 9.73 -7.00 4.76
C THR A 34 9.78 -5.97 3.64
N LYS A 35 9.22 -6.28 2.47
CA LYS A 35 9.11 -5.34 1.34
C LYS A 35 8.16 -4.18 1.63
N VAL A 36 7.03 -4.44 2.30
CA VAL A 36 6.06 -3.42 2.71
C VAL A 36 6.74 -2.38 3.59
N ARG A 37 7.52 -2.79 4.59
CA ARG A 37 8.25 -1.85 5.47
C ARG A 37 9.21 -0.94 4.71
N GLN A 38 9.74 -1.41 3.58
CA GLN A 38 10.69 -0.66 2.74
C GLN A 38 10.02 0.16 1.64
N ALA A 39 8.74 -0.08 1.37
CA ALA A 39 8.03 0.56 0.27
C ALA A 39 7.90 2.07 0.52
N ALA A 40 8.29 2.87 -0.47
CA ALA A 40 8.23 4.33 -0.41
C ALA A 40 6.94 4.91 -1.01
N ARG A 41 6.17 4.09 -1.75
CA ARG A 41 4.94 4.52 -2.42
C ARG A 41 3.75 3.69 -2.02
N MET A 42 2.57 4.32 -2.00
CA MET A 42 1.32 3.65 -1.63
C MET A 42 0.95 2.56 -2.64
N ARG A 43 1.22 2.80 -3.93
CA ARG A 43 1.01 1.80 -4.99
C ARG A 43 1.72 0.48 -4.67
N ASP A 44 2.97 0.55 -4.24
CA ASP A 44 3.79 -0.63 -3.99
C ASP A 44 3.25 -1.42 -2.80
N VAL A 45 2.84 -0.72 -1.74
CA VAL A 45 2.21 -1.36 -0.57
C VAL A 45 0.90 -2.05 -0.94
N VAL A 46 0.03 -1.37 -1.71
CA VAL A 46 -1.24 -1.96 -2.19
C VAL A 46 -0.97 -3.14 -3.11
N HIS A 47 0.05 -3.09 -3.97
CA HIS A 47 0.39 -4.23 -4.82
C HIS A 47 0.91 -5.43 -4.01
N LEU A 48 1.75 -5.18 -3.00
CA LEU A 48 2.29 -6.21 -2.12
C LEU A 48 1.19 -6.89 -1.28
N SER A 49 0.10 -6.20 -0.96
CA SER A 49 -1.02 -6.80 -0.21
C SER A 49 -1.83 -7.81 -1.04
N LEU A 50 -1.71 -7.78 -2.37
CA LEU A 50 -2.42 -8.69 -3.27
C LEU A 50 -1.71 -10.04 -3.37
N LEU A 51 -2.14 -11.00 -2.56
CA LEU A 51 -1.70 -12.39 -2.66
C LEU A 51 -2.63 -13.18 -3.57
N ASP A 52 -2.02 -13.92 -4.51
CA ASP A 52 -2.74 -14.89 -5.34
C ASP A 52 -2.86 -16.19 -4.54
N MET A 53 -4.06 -16.46 -4.02
CA MET A 53 -4.41 -17.70 -3.36
C MET A 53 -5.31 -18.51 -4.29
N ARG A 54 -4.96 -19.79 -4.52
CA ARG A 54 -5.68 -20.68 -5.41
C ARG A 54 -6.00 -22.01 -4.75
N GLY A 55 -7.00 -22.69 -5.28
CA GLY A 55 -7.37 -24.05 -4.88
C GLY A 55 -7.80 -24.15 -3.41
N ASP A 56 -7.51 -25.30 -2.80
CA ASP A 56 -7.97 -25.68 -1.46
C ASP A 56 -7.41 -24.79 -0.34
N VAL A 57 -6.34 -24.03 -0.60
CA VAL A 57 -5.74 -23.07 0.34
C VAL A 57 -6.71 -21.93 0.68
N VAL A 58 -7.56 -21.53 -0.27
CA VAL A 58 -8.54 -20.44 -0.07
C VAL A 58 -9.49 -20.78 1.08
N SER A 59 -9.94 -22.03 1.17
CA SER A 59 -10.81 -22.52 2.24
C SER A 59 -10.14 -22.50 3.62
N ARG A 60 -8.79 -22.45 3.67
CA ARG A 60 -8.00 -22.44 4.91
C ARG A 60 -7.32 -21.10 5.17
N GLN A 61 -7.67 -20.03 4.46
CA GLN A 61 -7.04 -18.71 4.61
C GLN A 61 -7.02 -18.20 6.06
N ASN A 62 -8.04 -18.54 6.85
CA ASN A 62 -8.15 -18.14 8.26
C ASN A 62 -7.09 -18.80 9.17
N GLU A 63 -6.52 -19.92 8.73
CA GLU A 63 -5.46 -20.63 9.45
C GLU A 63 -4.08 -20.00 9.20
N ILE A 64 -3.97 -19.13 8.17
CA ILE A 64 -2.71 -18.52 7.71
C ILE A 64 -2.51 -17.20 8.46
N ARG A 65 -1.78 -17.27 9.56
CA ARG A 65 -1.48 -16.12 10.43
C ARG A 65 -0.74 -15.02 9.68
N GLY A 66 0.12 -15.40 8.73
CA GLY A 66 0.89 -14.48 7.89
C GLY A 66 0.02 -13.50 7.11
N LEU A 67 -1.18 -13.90 6.66
CA LEU A 67 -2.08 -13.03 5.90
C LEU A 67 -2.55 -11.83 6.74
N ARG A 68 -3.01 -12.11 7.96
CA ARG A 68 -3.47 -11.05 8.88
C ARG A 68 -2.32 -10.13 9.28
N GLN A 69 -1.14 -10.68 9.53
CA GLN A 69 0.05 -9.88 9.84
C GLN A 69 0.47 -8.99 8.67
N LEU A 70 0.39 -9.51 7.44
CA LEU A 70 0.66 -8.74 6.23
C LEU A 70 -0.32 -7.58 6.06
N GLN A 71 -1.62 -7.82 6.26
CA GLN A 71 -2.63 -6.76 6.19
C GLN A 71 -2.35 -5.63 7.18
N ILE A 72 -2.05 -5.97 8.44
CA ILE A 72 -1.69 -4.99 9.47
C ILE A 72 -0.41 -4.22 9.07
N ALA A 73 0.60 -4.91 8.54
CA ALA A 73 1.83 -4.27 8.09
C ALA A 73 1.56 -3.28 6.94
N CYS A 74 0.72 -3.66 5.98
CA CYS A 74 0.30 -2.78 4.88
C CYS A 74 -0.44 -1.55 5.40
N GLU A 75 -1.43 -1.72 6.28
CA GLU A 75 -2.18 -0.61 6.87
C GLU A 75 -1.27 0.37 7.61
N ASN A 76 -0.37 -0.15 8.46
CA ASN A 76 0.57 0.68 9.20
C ASN A 76 1.47 1.49 8.26
N ARG A 77 2.02 0.83 7.23
CA ARG A 77 2.88 1.52 6.27
C ARG A 77 2.13 2.59 5.47
N LEU A 78 0.90 2.30 5.04
CA LEU A 78 0.08 3.28 4.33
C LEU A 78 -0.24 4.49 5.22
N ARG A 79 -0.52 4.27 6.52
CA ARG A 79 -0.71 5.36 7.48
C ARG A 79 0.55 6.21 7.66
N GLU A 80 1.73 5.58 7.72
CA GLU A 80 3.00 6.32 7.78
C GLU A 80 3.20 7.19 6.54
N LEU A 81 3.06 6.62 5.34
CA LEU A 81 3.19 7.36 4.07
C LEU A 81 2.19 8.51 3.98
N MET A 82 0.94 8.25 4.38
CA MET A 82 -0.10 9.29 4.45
C MET A 82 0.29 10.39 5.43
N GLY A 83 0.81 10.05 6.61
CA GLY A 83 1.30 11.00 7.59
C GLY A 83 2.41 11.89 7.03
N SER A 84 3.35 11.32 6.28
CA SER A 84 4.40 12.09 5.58
C SER A 84 3.82 13.06 4.55
N HIS A 85 2.86 12.62 3.73
CA HIS A 85 2.18 13.51 2.77
C HIS A 85 1.47 14.68 3.48
N MET A 86 0.78 14.42 4.60
CA MET A 86 0.11 15.47 5.38
C MET A 86 1.11 16.46 5.99
N LEU A 87 2.25 15.97 6.48
CA LEU A 87 3.30 16.84 7.00
C LEU A 87 3.86 17.76 5.91
N GLU A 88 4.07 17.23 4.70
CA GLU A 88 4.53 18.00 3.55
C GLU A 88 3.51 19.09 3.16
N LEU A 89 2.21 18.75 3.09
CA LEU A 89 1.15 19.73 2.80
C LEU A 89 1.09 20.84 3.87
N ARG A 90 1.21 20.50 5.16
CA ARG A 90 1.23 21.48 6.26
C ARG A 90 2.46 22.40 6.23
N GLY A 91 3.56 21.96 5.61
CA GLY A 91 4.77 22.76 5.42
C GLY A 91 4.62 23.87 4.37
N MET A 92 3.61 23.79 3.51
CA MET A 92 3.41 24.75 2.41
C MET A 92 2.91 26.09 2.92
N ARG A 93 3.46 27.18 2.37
CA ARG A 93 3.10 28.57 2.70
C ARG A 93 2.41 29.31 1.57
N ASP A 94 2.40 28.73 0.39
CA ASP A 94 1.68 29.21 -0.78
C ASP A 94 0.50 28.28 -1.08
N LEU A 95 -0.67 28.89 -1.26
CA LEU A 95 -1.92 28.18 -1.49
C LEU A 95 -1.91 27.46 -2.84
N GLN A 96 -1.37 28.09 -3.89
CA GLN A 96 -1.31 27.45 -5.21
C GLN A 96 -0.39 26.24 -5.21
N THR A 97 0.79 26.37 -4.62
CA THR A 97 1.71 25.24 -4.44
C THR A 97 1.07 24.11 -3.62
N LEU A 98 0.33 24.43 -2.55
CA LEU A 98 -0.40 23.44 -1.75
C LEU A 98 -1.44 22.69 -2.59
N ILE A 99 -2.27 23.40 -3.37
CA ILE A 99 -3.30 22.79 -4.22
C ILE A 99 -2.68 21.85 -5.25
N GLN A 100 -1.59 22.27 -5.89
CA GLN A 100 -0.86 21.44 -6.85
C GLN A 100 -0.29 20.18 -6.19
N MET A 101 0.29 20.31 -5.00
CA MET A 101 0.84 19.17 -4.26
C MET A 101 -0.26 18.21 -3.79
N ARG A 102 -1.40 18.74 -3.30
CA ARG A 102 -2.57 17.94 -2.96
C ARG A 102 -3.05 17.13 -4.16
N SER A 103 -3.21 17.78 -5.32
CA SER A 103 -3.60 17.11 -6.56
C SER A 103 -2.59 16.03 -6.96
N HIS A 104 -1.28 16.31 -6.83
CA HIS A 104 -0.23 15.32 -7.07
C HIS A 104 -0.43 14.08 -6.21
N PHE A 105 -0.59 14.22 -4.89
CA PHE A 105 -0.82 13.07 -4.00
C PHE A 105 -2.12 12.35 -4.29
N GLN A 106 -3.22 13.07 -4.54
CA GLN A 106 -4.51 12.47 -4.87
C GLN A 106 -4.43 11.53 -6.08
N HIS A 107 -3.72 11.94 -7.14
CA HIS A 107 -3.64 11.18 -8.38
C HIS A 107 -2.51 10.15 -8.41
N ARG A 108 -1.38 10.42 -7.77
CA ARG A 108 -0.17 9.57 -7.83
C ARG A 108 -0.03 8.60 -6.68
N GLU A 109 -0.67 8.86 -5.54
CA GLU A 109 -0.52 8.04 -4.34
C GLU A 109 -1.89 7.57 -3.82
N TRP A 110 -2.82 8.49 -3.53
CA TRP A 110 -4.07 8.12 -2.85
C TRP A 110 -5.08 7.42 -3.77
N ALA A 111 -4.97 7.60 -5.08
CA ALA A 111 -5.81 6.89 -6.06
C ALA A 111 -5.77 5.36 -5.86
N TYR A 112 -4.64 4.81 -5.42
CA TYR A 112 -4.47 3.38 -5.16
C TYR A 112 -5.21 2.89 -3.91
N LEU A 113 -5.60 3.80 -3.01
CA LEU A 113 -6.36 3.47 -1.80
C LEU A 113 -7.85 3.27 -2.07
N LYS A 114 -8.40 3.85 -3.16
CA LYS A 114 -9.85 3.88 -3.44
C LYS A 114 -10.51 2.49 -3.43
N GLY A 115 -9.79 1.46 -3.87
CA GLY A 115 -10.26 0.08 -3.88
C GLY A 115 -10.10 -0.61 -2.53
N ALA A 116 -8.85 -0.85 -2.13
CA ALA A 116 -8.54 -1.68 -0.96
C ALA A 116 -8.72 -0.97 0.40
N TYR A 117 -8.61 0.37 0.44
CA TYR A 117 -8.61 1.17 1.66
C TYR A 117 -9.46 2.45 1.52
N PRO A 118 -10.77 2.34 1.20
CA PRO A 118 -11.61 3.48 0.86
C PRO A 118 -11.78 4.48 2.02
N MET A 119 -11.76 4.00 3.28
CA MET A 119 -11.83 4.89 4.45
C MET A 119 -10.55 5.73 4.59
N MET A 120 -9.38 5.12 4.38
CA MET A 120 -8.11 5.85 4.41
C MET A 120 -8.01 6.89 3.29
N PHE A 121 -8.54 6.57 2.10
CA PHE A 121 -8.66 7.55 1.01
C PHE A 121 -9.48 8.78 1.43
N ARG A 122 -10.66 8.57 2.05
CA ARG A 122 -11.53 9.68 2.51
C ARG A 122 -10.89 10.49 3.63
N GLU A 123 -10.21 9.81 4.55
CA GLU A 123 -9.44 10.46 5.64
C GLU A 123 -8.36 11.37 5.06
N ALA A 124 -7.56 10.87 4.11
CA ALA A 124 -6.52 11.66 3.45
C ALA A 124 -7.08 12.92 2.77
N ASP A 125 -8.17 12.74 2.01
CA ASP A 125 -8.78 13.84 1.26
C ASP A 125 -9.39 14.90 2.20
N SER A 126 -10.10 14.46 3.23
CA SER A 126 -10.72 15.34 4.23
C SER A 126 -9.67 16.13 5.03
N GLU A 127 -8.55 15.49 5.38
CA GLU A 127 -7.44 16.15 6.09
C GLU A 127 -6.75 17.18 5.19
N ALA A 128 -6.49 16.84 3.93
CA ALA A 128 -5.90 17.76 2.97
C ALA A 128 -6.76 19.01 2.73
N GLU A 129 -8.08 18.83 2.60
CA GLU A 129 -9.03 19.96 2.53
C GLU A 129 -8.97 20.84 3.77
N ARG A 130 -8.82 20.24 4.95
CA ARG A 130 -8.75 21.00 6.20
C ARG A 130 -7.48 21.86 6.25
N ILE A 131 -6.35 21.34 5.77
CA ILE A 131 -5.09 22.08 5.68
C ILE A 131 -5.22 23.22 4.65
N GLU A 132 -5.81 22.96 3.49
CA GLU A 132 -6.04 23.97 2.44
C GLU A 132 -6.89 25.14 2.95
N ARG A 133 -8.07 24.85 3.53
CA ARG A 133 -8.97 25.87 4.11
C ARG A 133 -8.34 26.64 5.27
N HIS A 134 -7.39 26.03 5.98
CA HIS A 134 -6.65 26.73 7.03
C HIS A 134 -5.71 27.78 6.42
N LEU A 135 -4.89 27.39 5.44
CA LEU A 135 -3.97 28.30 4.77
C LEU A 135 -4.69 29.44 4.03
N GLU A 136 -5.81 29.14 3.36
CA GLU A 136 -6.64 30.14 2.69
C GLU A 136 -7.10 31.25 3.65
N ARG A 137 -7.63 30.86 4.82
CA ARG A 137 -8.05 31.80 5.87
C ARG A 137 -6.89 32.63 6.41
N GLU A 138 -5.71 32.02 6.62
CA GLU A 138 -4.53 32.76 7.06
C GLU A 138 -4.11 33.84 6.04
N LYS A 139 -4.14 33.51 4.75
CA LYS A 139 -3.82 34.46 3.66
C LYS A 139 -4.83 35.59 3.57
N GLU A 140 -6.12 35.29 3.69
CA GLU A 140 -7.17 36.32 3.68
C GLU A 140 -6.98 37.32 4.83
N LEU A 141 -6.69 36.83 6.03
CA LEU A 141 -6.42 37.66 7.21
C LEU A 141 -5.15 38.51 7.03
N GLN A 142 -4.09 37.96 6.44
CA GLN A 142 -2.86 38.70 6.12
C GLN A 142 -3.13 39.82 5.11
N GLY A 143 -3.90 39.54 4.05
CA GLY A 143 -4.26 40.53 3.04
C GLY A 143 -5.10 41.69 3.60
N LYS A 144 -6.05 41.41 4.50
CA LYS A 144 -6.84 42.45 5.18
C LYS A 144 -5.96 43.38 6.03
N ARG A 145 -4.97 42.81 6.75
CA ARG A 145 -4.02 43.60 7.56
C ARG A 145 -3.13 44.51 6.74
N GLN A 146 -2.73 44.08 5.54
CA GLN A 146 -1.88 44.88 4.65
C GLN A 146 -2.64 46.02 3.97
N ARG A 147 -3.94 45.87 3.72
CA ARG A 147 -4.79 46.91 3.11
C ARG A 147 -5.31 47.97 4.09
N GLY A 148 -5.30 47.67 5.39
CA GLY A 148 -5.72 48.59 6.44
C GLY A 148 -4.60 49.49 7.00
N LYS A 149 -3.41 49.45 6.40
CA LYS A 149 -2.30 50.38 6.63
C LYS A 149 -2.14 51.25 5.39
#